data_AF-A0A2S3XX69-F1
#
_entry.id   AF-A0A2S3XX69-F1
#
_cell.length_a   1.000
_cell.length_b   1.000
_cell.length_c   1.000
_cell.angle_alpha   90.00
_cell.angle_beta   90.00
_cell.angle_gamma   90.00
#
_symmetry.space_group_name_H-M   'P 1'
#
loop_
_entity.id
_entity.type
_entity.pdbx_description
1 polymer ?
#
loop_
_entity_poly.entity_id
_entity_poly.type
_entity_poly.pdbx_seq_one_letter_code
_entity_poly.pdbx_strand_id
1 'polypeptide(L)'
;MRGRHRYARAVRRAVATVPYYRERYAATGTLPPLTRDEAELRRHLLMPLGAALLARRDPGRPAAEHIAELHEALRLAGHRTGGREVYEVAPALRDPVRAHGTDWRVVLASTAETVDANEATDAGRYVTAHPTPARNALVVGEAGQLTGPATTNGARTVERFPLAVAARTRAAPGSLWYEPWLGHLGGVPADCGELHLNTDRVHARLLDGATVLTLLRRRRPTLVHVRPEGAGSFAPAACPRHGVPTLGRTP
;
A
#
# COMPACT_ATOMS: atom_id res chain seq x y z
N MET A 1 -12.93 17.09 -11.00
CA MET A 1 -13.75 17.58 -9.86
C MET A 1 -13.92 16.57 -8.71
N ARG A 2 -14.31 15.30 -8.94
CA ARG A 2 -14.60 14.33 -7.86
C ARG A 2 -13.45 14.09 -6.85
N GLY A 3 -12.19 14.06 -7.30
CA GLY A 3 -11.03 13.87 -6.43
C GLY A 3 -10.82 14.98 -5.39
N ARG A 4 -11.00 16.25 -5.79
CA ARG A 4 -10.87 17.41 -4.88
C ARG A 4 -11.93 17.41 -3.78
N HIS A 5 -13.17 17.05 -4.09
CA HIS A 5 -14.23 16.94 -3.08
C HIS A 5 -13.96 15.81 -2.08
N ARG A 6 -13.51 14.64 -2.56
CA ARG A 6 -13.13 13.51 -1.70
C ARG A 6 -11.95 13.89 -0.78
N TYR A 7 -10.95 14.57 -1.32
CA TYR A 7 -9.84 15.13 -0.54
C TYR A 7 -10.32 16.09 0.54
N ALA A 8 -11.10 17.11 0.18
CA ALA A 8 -11.59 18.11 1.14
C ALA A 8 -12.43 17.46 2.25
N ARG A 9 -13.25 16.45 1.91
CA ARG A 9 -13.99 15.65 2.88
C ARG A 9 -13.06 14.86 3.80
N ALA A 10 -12.02 14.22 3.26
CA ALA A 10 -11.06 13.44 4.04
C ALA A 10 -10.28 14.34 5.03
N VAL A 11 -9.81 15.51 4.58
CA VAL A 11 -9.11 16.48 5.44
C VAL A 11 -10.04 17.03 6.53
N ARG A 12 -11.26 17.48 6.18
CA ARG A 12 -12.24 17.95 7.19
C ARG A 12 -12.54 16.88 8.23
N ARG A 13 -12.74 15.62 7.79
CA ARG A 13 -12.92 14.48 8.71
C ARG A 13 -11.71 14.32 9.62
N ALA A 14 -10.50 14.33 9.06
CA ALA A 14 -9.28 14.17 9.83
C ALA A 14 -9.14 15.22 10.93
N VAL A 15 -9.33 16.49 10.61
CA VAL A 15 -9.30 17.61 11.58
C VAL A 15 -10.43 17.47 12.62
N ALA A 16 -11.62 17.03 12.22
CA ALA A 16 -12.74 16.88 13.15
C ALA A 16 -12.57 15.70 14.13
N THR A 17 -11.94 14.60 13.71
CA THR A 17 -11.94 13.35 14.48
C THR A 17 -10.61 12.99 15.12
N VAL A 18 -9.49 13.54 14.64
CA VAL A 18 -8.14 13.20 15.12
C VAL A 18 -7.56 14.40 15.88
N PRO A 19 -7.36 14.31 17.20
CA PRO A 19 -6.89 15.43 18.03
C PRO A 19 -5.60 16.05 17.52
N TYR A 20 -4.66 15.20 17.09
CA TYR A 20 -3.38 15.65 16.55
C TYR A 20 -3.51 16.62 15.37
N TYR A 21 -4.36 16.33 14.39
CA TYR A 21 -4.56 17.26 13.26
C TYR A 21 -5.29 18.52 13.70
N ARG A 22 -6.25 18.41 14.62
CA ARG A 22 -6.98 19.57 15.15
C ARG A 22 -6.06 20.54 15.86
N GLU A 23 -5.21 20.03 16.76
CA GLU A 23 -4.25 20.81 17.54
C GLU A 23 -3.19 21.44 16.64
N ARG A 24 -2.63 20.65 15.71
CA ARG A 24 -1.65 21.16 14.74
C ARG A 24 -2.23 22.26 13.85
N TYR A 25 -3.47 22.09 13.39
CA TYR A 25 -4.16 23.10 12.59
C TYR A 25 -4.47 24.35 13.40
N ALA A 26 -4.92 24.21 14.64
CA ALA A 26 -5.17 25.35 15.53
C ALA A 26 -3.90 26.15 15.82
N ALA A 27 -2.76 25.48 16.00
CA ALA A 27 -1.48 26.11 16.31
C ALA A 27 -0.82 26.81 15.09
N THR A 28 -0.95 26.24 13.90
CA THR A 28 -0.18 26.67 12.71
C THR A 28 -1.01 27.22 11.56
N GLY A 29 -2.34 27.12 11.64
CA GLY A 29 -3.25 27.43 10.54
C GLY A 29 -3.13 26.49 9.33
N THR A 30 -2.25 25.48 9.39
CA THR A 30 -1.94 24.58 8.28
C THR A 30 -1.81 23.14 8.76
N LEU A 31 -1.73 22.20 7.81
CA LEU A 31 -1.40 20.80 8.10
C LEU A 31 -0.14 20.43 7.32
N PRO A 32 1.05 20.67 7.90
CA PRO A 32 2.31 20.34 7.24
C PRO A 32 2.40 18.83 6.97
N PRO A 33 3.19 18.41 5.97
CA PRO A 33 3.25 17.01 5.58
C PRO A 33 3.83 16.11 6.68
N LEU A 34 3.28 14.90 6.81
CA LEU A 34 3.81 13.84 7.68
C LEU A 34 4.86 13.01 6.94
N THR A 35 6.04 12.83 7.55
CA THR A 35 7.03 11.84 7.10
C THR A 35 6.69 10.44 7.65
N ARG A 36 7.40 9.41 7.15
CA ARG A 36 7.30 8.04 7.69
C ARG A 36 7.60 8.03 9.19
N ASP A 37 8.75 8.56 9.58
CA ASP A 37 9.22 8.53 10.97
C ASP A 37 8.28 9.27 11.90
N GLU A 38 7.76 10.43 11.46
CA GLU A 38 6.78 11.18 12.23
C GLU A 38 5.47 10.39 12.39
N ALA A 39 4.97 9.78 11.31
CA ALA A 39 3.74 9.00 11.35
C ALA A 39 3.88 7.73 12.17
N GLU A 40 5.07 7.12 12.22
CA GLU A 40 5.38 5.96 13.03
C GLU A 40 5.44 6.32 14.51
N LEU A 41 6.26 7.32 14.87
CA LEU A 41 6.39 7.82 16.24
C LEU A 41 5.04 8.27 16.82
N ARG A 42 4.20 8.91 16.00
CA ARG A 42 2.91 9.48 16.41
C ARG A 42 1.71 8.62 16.01
N ARG A 43 1.91 7.35 15.63
CA ARG A 43 0.84 6.48 15.10
C ARG A 43 -0.41 6.45 15.98
N HIS A 44 -0.23 6.43 17.30
CA HIS A 44 -1.31 6.44 18.28
C HIS A 44 -2.12 7.76 18.29
N LEU A 45 -1.47 8.89 18.00
CA LEU A 45 -2.10 10.21 17.91
C LEU A 45 -2.83 10.44 16.58
N LEU A 46 -2.54 9.62 15.56
CA LEU A 46 -3.20 9.67 14.24
C LEU A 46 -4.50 8.85 14.18
N MET A 47 -4.95 8.33 15.33
CA MET A 47 -6.22 7.63 15.47
C MET A 47 -7.37 8.59 15.77
N PRO A 48 -8.58 8.33 15.26
CA PRO A 48 -9.77 9.07 15.71
C PRO A 48 -10.02 8.93 17.21
N LEU A 49 -10.62 9.94 17.84
CA LEU A 49 -11.11 9.85 19.23
C LEU A 49 -12.06 8.66 19.41
N GLY A 50 -11.93 7.93 20.52
CA GLY A 50 -12.74 6.73 20.81
C GLY A 50 -12.40 5.51 19.95
N ALA A 51 -11.34 5.58 19.13
CA ALA A 51 -10.84 4.50 18.29
C ALA A 51 -9.43 4.07 18.72
N ALA A 52 -9.25 3.80 20.02
CA ALA A 52 -7.96 3.35 20.56
C ALA A 52 -7.43 2.13 19.81
N LEU A 53 -6.10 2.07 19.65
CA LEU A 53 -5.38 0.92 19.10
C LEU A 53 -5.62 -0.30 19.99
N LEU A 54 -6.56 -1.15 19.60
CA LEU A 54 -6.74 -2.44 20.25
C LEU A 54 -5.98 -3.45 19.40
N ALA A 55 -4.77 -3.87 19.78
CA ALA A 55 -3.94 -4.76 18.96
C ALA A 55 -4.69 -6.02 18.46
N ARG A 56 -5.66 -6.53 19.23
CA ARG A 56 -6.53 -7.66 18.86
C ARG A 56 -7.66 -7.32 17.86
N ARG A 57 -8.09 -6.05 17.76
CA ARG A 57 -9.10 -5.55 16.79
C ARG A 57 -8.49 -4.73 15.64
N ASP A 58 -7.30 -4.18 15.84
CA ASP A 58 -6.53 -3.34 14.93
C ASP A 58 -5.10 -3.92 14.74
N PRO A 59 -4.94 -5.19 14.30
CA PRO A 59 -3.62 -5.80 14.06
C PRO A 59 -2.87 -5.15 12.88
N GLY A 60 -3.40 -4.07 12.31
CA GLY A 60 -2.90 -3.40 11.12
C GLY A 60 -4.03 -2.84 10.28
N ARG A 61 -3.79 -2.75 8.97
CA ARG A 61 -4.83 -2.44 7.97
C ARG A 61 -5.83 -3.60 7.90
N PRO A 62 -7.16 -3.37 7.91
CA PRO A 62 -8.13 -4.45 7.75
C PRO A 62 -7.85 -5.25 6.48
N ALA A 63 -7.91 -6.59 6.56
CA ALA A 63 -7.58 -7.47 5.44
C ALA A 63 -8.37 -7.12 4.17
N ALA A 64 -9.67 -6.85 4.29
CA ALA A 64 -10.51 -6.45 3.16
C ALA A 64 -10.06 -5.12 2.51
N GLU A 65 -9.57 -4.15 3.29
CA GLU A 65 -9.05 -2.90 2.72
C GLU A 65 -7.74 -3.13 1.97
N HIS A 66 -6.84 -3.92 2.56
CA HIS A 66 -5.56 -4.29 1.96
C HIS A 66 -5.74 -5.08 0.65
N ILE A 67 -6.63 -6.08 0.65
CA ILE A 67 -6.93 -6.88 -0.54
C ILE A 67 -7.53 -6.03 -1.65
N ALA A 68 -8.46 -5.12 -1.32
CA ALA A 68 -9.03 -4.22 -2.32
C ALA A 68 -7.99 -3.24 -2.90
N GLU A 69 -6.99 -2.82 -2.13
CA GLU A 69 -5.89 -1.98 -2.63
C GLU A 69 -4.96 -2.75 -3.56
N LEU A 70 -4.57 -3.96 -3.17
CA LEU A 70 -3.73 -4.83 -3.99
C LEU A 70 -4.45 -5.22 -5.29
N HIS A 71 -5.74 -5.58 -5.21
CA HIS A 71 -6.57 -5.86 -6.38
C HIS A 71 -6.58 -4.70 -7.38
N GLU A 72 -6.85 -3.48 -6.90
CA GLU A 72 -6.85 -2.31 -7.77
C GLU A 72 -5.47 -1.96 -8.32
N ALA A 73 -4.40 -2.13 -7.53
CA ALA A 73 -3.03 -1.93 -7.99
C ALA A 73 -2.67 -2.91 -9.11
N LEU A 74 -2.99 -4.20 -8.94
CA LEU A 74 -2.81 -5.23 -9.96
C LEU A 74 -3.60 -4.91 -11.23
N ARG A 75 -4.86 -4.49 -11.09
CA ARG A 75 -5.70 -4.08 -12.23
C ARG A 75 -5.10 -2.87 -12.96
N LEU A 76 -4.63 -1.86 -12.23
CA LEU A 76 -3.97 -0.68 -12.81
C LEU A 76 -2.68 -1.06 -13.55
N ALA A 77 -1.90 -1.99 -13.01
CA ALA A 77 -0.70 -2.52 -13.67
C ALA A 77 -0.99 -3.46 -14.85
N GLY A 78 -2.27 -3.77 -15.14
CA GLY A 78 -2.68 -4.59 -16.28
C GLY A 78 -2.75 -6.10 -15.99
N HIS A 79 -2.72 -6.51 -14.71
CA HIS A 79 -2.86 -7.91 -14.32
C HIS A 79 -4.32 -8.30 -14.11
N ARG A 80 -4.70 -9.47 -14.61
CA ARG A 80 -6.00 -10.09 -14.33
C ARG A 80 -5.85 -11.09 -13.18
N THR A 81 -6.71 -11.01 -12.18
CA THR A 81 -6.67 -11.88 -10.99
C THR A 81 -7.78 -12.93 -10.96
N GLY A 82 -8.87 -12.75 -11.72
CA GLY A 82 -10.02 -13.66 -11.70
C GLY A 82 -9.63 -15.10 -12.07
N GLY A 83 -10.02 -16.05 -11.23
CA GLY A 83 -9.71 -17.48 -11.41
C GLY A 83 -8.24 -17.86 -11.17
N ARG A 84 -7.45 -16.96 -10.59
CA ARG A 84 -6.05 -17.22 -10.19
C ARG A 84 -5.90 -17.13 -8.68
N GLU A 85 -4.84 -17.73 -8.17
CA GLU A 85 -4.33 -17.43 -6.83
C GLU A 85 -3.37 -16.25 -6.90
N VAL A 86 -3.42 -15.39 -5.88
CA VAL A 86 -2.48 -14.28 -5.70
C VAL A 86 -1.79 -14.45 -4.36
N TYR A 87 -0.47 -14.48 -4.41
CA TYR A 87 0.41 -14.58 -3.26
C TYR A 87 1.12 -13.25 -3.05
N GLU A 88 1.02 -12.70 -1.85
CA GLU A 88 1.85 -11.59 -1.42
C GLU A 88 3.01 -12.11 -0.58
N VAL A 89 4.25 -11.72 -0.92
CA VAL A 89 5.41 -11.99 -0.06
C VAL A 89 5.38 -11.01 1.11
N ALA A 90 5.33 -11.50 2.34
CA ALA A 90 5.21 -10.66 3.54
C ALA A 90 5.98 -11.24 4.74
N PRO A 91 6.36 -10.43 5.74
CA PRO A 91 7.10 -10.91 6.90
C PRO A 91 6.24 -11.70 7.91
N ALA A 92 4.92 -11.75 7.74
CA ALA A 92 4.01 -12.42 8.66
C ALA A 92 2.86 -13.08 7.89
N LEU A 93 2.43 -14.26 8.36
CA LEU A 93 1.30 -15.00 7.80
C LEU A 93 -0.02 -14.25 8.02
N ARG A 94 -0.95 -14.50 7.12
CA ARG A 94 -2.35 -14.06 7.22
C ARG A 94 -3.24 -15.18 6.74
N ASP A 95 -4.44 -15.25 7.30
CA ASP A 95 -5.46 -16.19 6.84
C ASP A 95 -5.75 -15.97 5.36
N PRO A 96 -5.89 -17.04 4.55
CA PRO A 96 -6.33 -16.91 3.17
C PRO A 96 -7.68 -16.21 3.07
N VAL A 97 -7.81 -15.32 2.10
CA VAL A 97 -9.06 -14.56 1.86
C VAL A 97 -9.56 -14.86 0.46
N ARG A 98 -10.85 -15.20 0.32
CA ARG A 98 -11.53 -15.23 -0.99
C ARG A 98 -12.21 -13.89 -1.23
N ALA A 99 -11.78 -13.15 -2.24
CA ALA A 99 -12.39 -11.87 -2.62
C ALA A 99 -12.16 -11.58 -4.10
N HIS A 100 -13.08 -10.83 -4.74
CA HIS A 100 -12.96 -10.45 -6.15
C HIS A 100 -12.77 -11.65 -7.12
N GLY A 101 -13.29 -12.83 -6.77
CA GLY A 101 -13.14 -14.06 -7.57
C GLY A 101 -11.73 -14.67 -7.55
N THR A 102 -10.92 -14.32 -6.56
CA THR A 102 -9.50 -14.66 -6.42
C THR A 102 -9.21 -15.16 -5.00
N ASP A 103 -8.31 -16.14 -4.88
CA ASP A 103 -7.77 -16.58 -3.58
C ASP A 103 -6.52 -15.77 -3.28
N TRP A 104 -6.54 -15.06 -2.16
CA TRP A 104 -5.46 -14.21 -1.69
C TRP A 104 -4.75 -14.89 -0.54
N ARG A 105 -3.44 -15.10 -0.69
CA ARG A 105 -2.60 -15.82 0.25
C ARG A 105 -1.31 -15.04 0.52
N VAL A 106 -0.63 -15.40 1.60
CA VAL A 106 0.70 -14.88 1.92
C VAL A 106 1.73 -16.00 1.79
N VAL A 107 2.87 -15.69 1.17
CA VAL A 107 4.11 -16.47 1.32
C VAL A 107 5.03 -15.68 2.26
N LEU A 108 5.66 -16.36 3.20
CA LEU A 108 6.61 -15.69 4.09
C LEU A 108 7.85 -15.25 3.31
N ALA A 109 8.28 -14.02 3.57
CA ALA A 109 9.57 -13.53 3.09
C ALA A 109 10.70 -14.40 3.68
N SER A 110 11.80 -14.55 2.95
CA SER A 110 12.99 -15.27 3.45
C SER A 110 13.61 -14.64 4.70
N THR A 111 13.29 -13.38 4.98
CA THR A 111 13.71 -12.64 6.17
C THR A 111 12.69 -12.69 7.30
N ALA A 112 11.62 -13.47 7.19
CA ALA A 112 10.63 -13.59 8.25
C ALA A 112 11.22 -14.35 9.45
N GLU A 113 11.02 -13.81 10.65
CA GLU A 113 11.33 -14.53 11.89
C GLU A 113 10.28 -15.62 12.09
N THR A 114 10.72 -16.87 12.19
CA THR A 114 9.87 -18.04 12.42
C THR A 114 10.19 -18.66 13.77
N VAL A 115 9.16 -19.00 14.55
CA VAL A 115 9.31 -19.83 15.75
C VAL A 115 9.49 -21.27 15.31
N ASP A 116 10.41 -22.00 15.95
CA ASP A 116 10.65 -23.41 15.63
C ASP A 116 9.38 -24.23 15.84
N ALA A 117 9.08 -25.09 14.86
CA ALA A 117 7.90 -25.95 14.85
C ALA A 117 7.79 -26.82 16.12
N ASN A 118 8.94 -27.15 16.73
CA ASN A 118 9.05 -28.00 17.91
C ASN A 118 8.76 -27.26 19.23
N GLU A 119 8.88 -25.94 19.26
CA GLU A 119 8.60 -25.12 20.45
C GLU A 119 7.13 -24.66 20.52
N ALA A 120 6.39 -24.88 19.44
CA ALA A 120 5.06 -24.33 19.25
C ALA A 120 3.98 -25.34 19.67
N THR A 121 3.82 -25.54 20.98
CA THR A 121 2.91 -26.53 21.60
C THR A 121 1.42 -26.33 21.29
N ASP A 122 1.02 -25.16 20.79
CA ASP A 122 -0.36 -24.84 20.35
C ASP A 122 -0.46 -24.50 18.84
N ALA A 123 0.64 -24.54 18.08
CA ALA A 123 0.68 -24.05 16.68
C ALA A 123 0.43 -25.12 15.61
N GLY A 124 -0.13 -26.28 15.99
CA GLY A 124 -0.42 -27.42 15.11
C GLY A 124 -1.35 -27.16 13.92
N ARG A 125 -1.74 -25.91 13.66
CA ARG A 125 -2.54 -25.47 12.51
C ARG A 125 -1.86 -24.46 11.57
N TYR A 126 -0.77 -23.81 11.96
CA TYR A 126 -0.17 -22.70 11.19
C TYR A 126 1.22 -23.01 10.61
N VAL A 127 1.84 -24.12 11.00
CA VAL A 127 3.20 -24.49 10.58
C VAL A 127 3.21 -25.47 9.40
N THR A 128 2.07 -26.01 8.99
CA THR A 128 2.02 -27.08 7.99
C THR A 128 1.98 -26.52 6.56
N ALA A 129 3.18 -26.36 6.01
CA ALA A 129 3.53 -26.01 4.63
C ALA A 129 3.35 -24.54 4.23
N HIS A 130 4.48 -23.87 3.95
CA HIS A 130 4.47 -22.66 3.13
C HIS A 130 3.72 -22.96 1.84
N PRO A 131 2.62 -22.26 1.53
CA PRO A 131 1.82 -22.61 0.38
C PRO A 131 2.63 -22.32 -0.89
N THR A 132 2.90 -23.36 -1.66
CA THR A 132 3.70 -23.24 -2.88
C THR A 132 2.82 -22.69 -4.01
N PRO A 133 3.16 -21.54 -4.61
CA PRO A 133 2.35 -20.97 -5.68
C PRO A 133 2.25 -21.92 -6.89
N ALA A 134 1.03 -22.08 -7.39
CA ALA A 134 0.79 -22.80 -8.65
C ALA A 134 1.36 -22.01 -9.85
N ARG A 135 1.61 -22.71 -10.96
CA ARG A 135 2.19 -22.10 -12.20
C ARG A 135 1.35 -20.94 -12.75
N ASN A 136 0.03 -20.95 -12.57
CA ASN A 136 -0.87 -19.90 -13.03
C ASN A 136 -1.10 -18.77 -12.00
N ALA A 137 -0.46 -18.84 -10.82
CA ALA A 137 -0.58 -17.85 -9.77
C ALA A 137 0.19 -16.56 -10.10
N LEU A 138 -0.19 -15.47 -9.41
CA LEU A 138 0.59 -14.23 -9.35
C LEU A 138 1.32 -14.17 -8.01
N VAL A 139 2.60 -13.81 -8.04
CA VAL A 139 3.42 -13.62 -6.82
C VAL A 139 3.90 -12.19 -6.78
N VAL A 140 3.46 -11.45 -5.75
CA VAL A 140 3.70 -10.03 -5.57
C VAL A 140 4.73 -9.83 -4.47
N GLY A 141 5.82 -9.13 -4.76
CA GLY A 141 6.91 -8.91 -3.81
C GLY A 141 7.89 -7.86 -4.30
N GLU A 142 8.80 -7.43 -3.44
CA GLU A 142 9.92 -6.56 -3.85
C GLU A 142 10.91 -7.34 -4.71
N ALA A 143 11.71 -6.67 -5.54
CA ALA A 143 12.62 -7.34 -6.48
C ALA A 143 13.52 -8.41 -5.81
N GLY A 144 14.09 -8.10 -4.63
CA GLY A 144 14.92 -9.04 -3.87
C GLY A 144 14.15 -10.19 -3.22
N GLN A 145 12.82 -10.09 -3.10
CA GLN A 145 11.94 -11.13 -2.54
C GLN A 145 11.46 -12.12 -3.61
N LEU A 146 11.59 -11.76 -4.89
CA LEU A 146 11.08 -12.53 -6.03
C LEU A 146 12.12 -13.49 -6.63
N THR A 147 13.21 -13.78 -5.91
CA THR A 147 14.27 -14.70 -6.36
C THR A 147 14.25 -16.04 -5.62
N GLY A 148 13.18 -16.35 -4.87
CA GLY A 148 13.07 -17.52 -4.00
C GLY A 148 12.09 -18.62 -4.46
N PRO A 149 11.82 -19.62 -3.59
CA PRO A 149 10.94 -20.77 -3.86
C PRO A 149 9.52 -20.39 -4.29
N ALA A 150 9.06 -19.19 -3.92
CA ALA A 150 7.79 -18.65 -4.37
C ALA A 150 7.70 -18.50 -5.90
N THR A 151 8.84 -18.46 -6.60
CA THR A 151 8.94 -18.16 -8.04
C THR A 151 9.43 -19.36 -8.88
N THR A 152 9.94 -20.40 -8.23
CA THR A 152 10.56 -21.57 -8.89
C THR A 152 9.57 -22.44 -9.67
N ASN A 153 8.27 -22.33 -9.38
CA ASN A 153 7.22 -23.12 -10.05
C ASN A 153 6.68 -22.50 -11.35
N GLY A 154 7.35 -21.48 -11.90
CA GLY A 154 6.89 -20.78 -13.10
C GLY A 154 5.67 -19.89 -12.88
N ALA A 155 5.37 -19.54 -11.62
CA ALA A 155 4.38 -18.53 -11.29
C ALA A 155 4.81 -17.17 -11.84
N ARG A 156 3.84 -16.33 -12.23
CA ARG A 156 4.14 -15.01 -12.76
C ARG A 156 4.45 -14.05 -11.61
N THR A 157 5.64 -13.47 -11.63
CA THR A 157 6.05 -12.49 -10.63
C THR A 157 5.56 -11.09 -11.00
N VAL A 158 5.26 -10.30 -9.96
CA VAL A 158 4.85 -8.90 -10.06
C VAL A 158 5.65 -8.12 -9.03
N GLU A 159 6.59 -7.32 -9.49
CA GLU A 159 7.39 -6.47 -8.62
C GLU A 159 6.51 -5.38 -7.98
N ARG A 160 6.72 -5.11 -6.69
CA ARG A 160 6.28 -3.89 -6.03
C ARG A 160 7.49 -3.08 -5.57
N PHE A 161 7.36 -1.75 -5.57
CA PHE A 161 8.44 -0.85 -5.21
C PHE A 161 7.93 0.38 -4.44
N PRO A 162 8.74 0.95 -3.52
CA PRO A 162 8.47 2.26 -2.92
C PRO A 162 8.90 3.41 -3.84
N LEU A 163 8.30 4.58 -3.65
CA LEU A 163 8.57 5.77 -4.47
C LEU A 163 10.05 6.19 -4.42
N ALA A 164 10.74 5.94 -3.30
CA ALA A 164 12.17 6.17 -3.16
C ALA A 164 13.02 5.36 -4.17
N VAL A 165 12.63 4.12 -4.46
CA VAL A 165 13.27 3.30 -5.50
C VAL A 165 12.95 3.88 -6.88
N ALA A 166 11.68 4.22 -7.10
CA ALA A 166 11.25 4.83 -8.36
C ALA A 166 11.87 6.20 -8.64
N ALA A 167 12.33 6.94 -7.63
CA ALA A 167 13.06 8.20 -7.82
C ALA A 167 14.42 7.96 -8.48
N ARG A 168 15.09 6.87 -8.10
CA ARG A 168 16.43 6.50 -8.60
C ARG A 168 16.39 5.73 -9.90
N THR A 169 15.42 4.82 -10.04
CA THR A 169 15.33 3.90 -11.18
C THR A 169 13.93 3.95 -11.77
N ARG A 170 13.79 3.88 -13.10
CA ARG A 170 12.47 3.80 -13.73
C ARG A 170 11.81 2.47 -13.34
N ALA A 171 10.59 2.54 -12.82
CA ALA A 171 9.82 1.36 -12.46
C ALA A 171 9.51 0.50 -13.70
N ALA A 172 9.58 -0.82 -13.54
CA ALA A 172 9.31 -1.75 -14.62
C ALA A 172 7.82 -1.70 -15.03
N PRO A 173 7.48 -1.79 -16.33
CA PRO A 173 6.09 -1.92 -16.75
C PRO A 173 5.44 -3.17 -16.13
N GLY A 174 4.22 -3.03 -15.63
CA GLY A 174 3.50 -4.08 -14.90
C GLY A 174 3.82 -4.17 -13.39
N SER A 175 4.65 -3.29 -12.84
CA SER A 175 4.97 -3.27 -11.41
C SER A 175 3.94 -2.47 -10.58
N LEU A 176 3.96 -2.64 -9.25
CA LEU A 176 3.04 -2.00 -8.31
C LEU A 176 3.75 -0.94 -7.46
N TRP A 177 3.09 0.18 -7.23
CA TRP A 177 3.56 1.14 -6.24
C TRP A 177 3.07 0.77 -4.85
N TYR A 178 4.02 0.49 -3.97
CA TYR A 178 3.80 0.06 -2.60
C TYR A 178 4.70 0.82 -1.63
N GLU A 179 4.12 1.41 -0.61
CA GLU A 179 4.86 1.98 0.52
C GLU A 179 4.63 1.11 1.75
N PRO A 180 5.64 0.57 2.44
CA PRO A 180 5.43 -0.36 3.55
C PRO A 180 4.42 0.12 4.62
N TRP A 181 4.42 1.42 4.91
CA TRP A 181 3.54 2.04 5.90
C TRP A 181 2.21 2.61 5.32
N LEU A 182 2.13 2.80 3.99
CA LEU A 182 0.92 3.28 3.29
C LEU A 182 0.25 2.23 2.39
N GLY A 183 0.83 1.04 2.26
CA GLY A 183 0.43 -0.09 1.40
C GLY A 183 0.40 0.22 -0.09
N HIS A 184 -0.49 -0.46 -0.83
CA HIS A 184 -0.56 -0.35 -2.29
C HIS A 184 -1.27 0.94 -2.73
N LEU A 185 -0.56 1.81 -3.45
CA LEU A 185 -1.02 3.15 -3.82
C LEU A 185 -1.36 3.27 -5.30
N GLY A 186 -0.88 2.36 -6.14
CA GLY A 186 -1.00 2.46 -7.58
C GLY A 186 -0.29 1.32 -8.31
N GLY A 187 -0.18 1.47 -9.62
CA GLY A 187 0.52 0.52 -10.49
C GLY A 187 1.11 1.21 -11.71
N VAL A 188 1.95 0.49 -12.44
CA VAL A 188 2.61 0.96 -13.66
C VAL A 188 2.05 0.16 -14.83
N PRO A 189 1.07 0.66 -15.60
CA PRO A 189 0.50 -0.08 -16.71
C PRO A 189 1.56 -0.41 -17.76
N ALA A 190 1.52 -1.63 -18.31
CA ALA A 190 2.52 -2.11 -19.26
C ALA A 190 2.61 -1.27 -20.55
N ASP A 191 1.52 -0.61 -20.93
CA ASP A 191 1.36 0.08 -22.21
C ASP A 191 1.69 1.59 -22.18
N CYS A 192 1.81 2.19 -20.99
CA CYS A 192 2.30 3.57 -20.85
C CYS A 192 3.54 3.70 -19.96
N GLY A 193 3.78 2.79 -19.02
CA GLY A 193 4.92 2.86 -18.11
C GLY A 193 4.85 4.02 -17.10
N GLU A 194 3.69 4.67 -16.95
CA GLU A 194 3.48 5.79 -16.04
C GLU A 194 3.00 5.32 -14.66
N LEU A 195 3.30 6.07 -13.60
CA LEU A 195 2.91 5.73 -12.23
C LEU A 195 1.44 6.09 -11.96
N HIS A 196 0.52 5.18 -12.27
CA HIS A 196 -0.92 5.40 -12.11
C HIS A 196 -1.36 5.34 -10.65
N LEU A 197 -2.14 6.33 -10.22
CA LEU A 197 -2.69 6.40 -8.86
C LEU A 197 -3.98 5.59 -8.73
N ASN A 198 -4.14 4.90 -7.61
CA ASN A 198 -5.45 4.39 -7.17
C ASN A 198 -6.31 5.56 -6.65
N THR A 199 -6.91 6.32 -7.57
CA THR A 199 -7.66 7.56 -7.29
C THR A 199 -8.89 7.39 -6.41
N ASP A 200 -9.35 6.15 -6.23
CA ASP A 200 -10.44 5.83 -5.34
C ASP A 200 -10.03 5.83 -3.86
N ARG A 201 -8.72 5.69 -3.60
CA ARG A 201 -8.15 5.56 -2.26
C ARG A 201 -7.05 6.58 -1.96
N VAL A 202 -6.40 7.12 -2.99
CA VAL A 202 -5.27 8.03 -2.87
C VAL A 202 -5.56 9.31 -3.64
N HIS A 203 -5.32 10.44 -3.01
CA HIS A 203 -5.26 11.73 -3.69
C HIS A 203 -3.86 12.32 -3.56
N ALA A 204 -3.23 12.64 -4.68
CA ALA A 204 -1.96 13.35 -4.72
C ALA A 204 -2.17 14.83 -5.03
N ARG A 205 -1.41 15.70 -4.38
CA ARG A 205 -1.35 17.14 -4.67
C ARG A 205 0.04 17.69 -4.35
N LEU A 206 0.34 18.87 -4.89
CA LEU A 206 1.42 19.70 -4.39
C LEU A 206 0.95 20.48 -3.15
N LEU A 207 1.75 20.46 -2.09
CA LEU A 207 1.63 21.26 -0.89
C LEU A 207 3.02 21.85 -0.61
N ASP A 208 3.14 23.18 -0.68
CA ASP A 208 4.39 23.92 -0.51
C ASP A 208 5.53 23.38 -1.38
N GLY A 209 5.23 23.11 -2.65
CA GLY A 209 6.17 22.57 -3.63
C GLY A 209 6.45 21.07 -3.51
N ALA A 210 6.02 20.40 -2.43
CA ALA A 210 6.22 18.97 -2.23
C ALA A 210 4.99 18.15 -2.64
N THR A 211 5.23 17.00 -3.26
CA THR A 211 4.15 16.01 -3.49
C THR A 211 3.75 15.35 -2.18
N VAL A 212 2.46 15.47 -1.87
CA VAL A 212 1.84 14.83 -0.71
C VAL A 212 0.64 13.99 -1.12
N LEU A 213 0.40 12.94 -0.35
CA LEU A 213 -0.71 12.02 -0.54
C LEU A 213 -1.70 12.14 0.61
N THR A 214 -2.97 11.90 0.31
CA THR A 214 -4.02 11.70 1.31
C THR A 214 -4.71 10.38 1.05
N LEU A 215 -4.77 9.51 2.08
CA LEU A 215 -5.46 8.22 1.99
C LEU A 215 -6.95 8.41 2.29
N LEU A 216 -7.74 8.52 1.23
CA LEU A 216 -9.14 8.93 1.24
C LEU A 216 -10.05 8.01 2.06
N ARG A 217 -9.83 6.70 1.97
CA ARG A 217 -10.67 5.67 2.60
C ARG A 217 -10.10 5.09 3.88
N ARG A 218 -8.80 5.29 4.16
CA ARG A 218 -8.17 4.78 5.39
C ARG A 218 -8.73 5.53 6.60
N ARG A 219 -9.30 4.78 7.55
CA ARG A 219 -9.91 5.35 8.76
C ARG A 219 -8.97 5.32 9.96
N ARG A 220 -8.08 4.32 10.03
CA ARG A 220 -7.21 4.06 11.19
C ARG A 220 -5.85 3.52 10.73
N PRO A 221 -4.72 4.19 11.05
CA PRO A 221 -4.67 5.63 11.33
C PRO A 221 -5.26 6.45 10.17
N THR A 222 -5.77 7.65 10.46
CA THR A 222 -6.16 8.60 9.41
C THR A 222 -4.92 9.35 8.93
N LEU A 223 -4.60 9.21 7.63
CA LEU A 223 -3.38 9.76 7.03
C LEU A 223 -3.73 10.80 5.97
N VAL A 224 -3.47 12.07 6.30
CA VAL A 224 -3.61 13.21 5.39
C VAL A 224 -2.27 13.91 5.23
N HIS A 225 -1.98 14.39 4.02
CA HIS A 225 -0.71 15.05 3.67
C HIS A 225 0.52 14.23 4.05
N VAL A 226 0.55 12.93 3.74
CA VAL A 226 1.77 12.14 3.92
C VAL A 226 2.74 12.41 2.79
N ARG A 227 4.03 12.53 3.10
CA ARG A 227 5.12 12.67 2.14
C ARG A 227 5.93 11.37 2.13
N PRO A 228 5.71 10.48 1.15
CA PRO A 228 6.58 9.33 0.94
C PRO A 228 8.03 9.76 0.68
N GLU A 229 8.96 8.88 1.00
CA GLU A 229 10.35 9.08 0.61
C GLU A 229 10.47 9.09 -0.92
N GLY A 230 11.33 9.95 -1.47
CA GLY A 230 11.45 10.15 -2.92
C GLY A 230 10.36 11.04 -3.55
N ALA A 231 9.34 11.47 -2.80
CA ALA A 231 8.26 12.31 -3.34
C ALA A 231 8.72 13.66 -3.93
N GLY A 232 9.92 14.13 -3.59
CA GLY A 232 10.52 15.33 -4.19
C GLY A 232 10.87 15.19 -5.68
N SER A 233 11.00 13.97 -6.18
CA SER A 233 11.29 13.67 -7.59
C SER A 233 10.03 13.49 -8.44
N PHE A 234 8.84 13.76 -7.87
CA PHE A 234 7.56 13.49 -8.52
C PHE A 234 6.58 14.64 -8.30
N ALA A 235 5.66 14.81 -9.25
CA ALA A 235 4.55 15.75 -9.18
C ALA A 235 3.24 15.07 -9.65
N PRO A 236 2.07 15.45 -9.12
CA PRO A 236 0.79 15.00 -9.66
C PRO A 236 0.66 15.43 -11.12
N ALA A 237 0.36 14.48 -11.99
CA ALA A 237 0.20 14.68 -13.42
C ALA A 237 -1.03 13.92 -13.95
N ALA A 238 -1.24 14.00 -15.26
CA ALA A 238 -2.18 13.14 -15.97
C ALA A 238 -1.37 12.25 -16.92
N CYS A 239 -1.74 10.96 -17.00
CA CYS A 239 -1.15 10.04 -17.97
C CYS A 239 -1.41 10.57 -19.40
N PRO A 240 -0.39 10.74 -20.25
CA PRO A 240 -0.59 11.23 -21.62
C PRO A 240 -1.39 10.25 -22.48
N ARG A 241 -1.36 8.95 -22.17
CA ARG A 241 -2.09 7.90 -22.90
C ARG A 241 -3.53 7.72 -22.42
N HIS A 242 -3.74 7.79 -21.11
CA HIS A 242 -5.01 7.39 -20.48
C HIS A 242 -5.82 8.56 -19.90
N GLY A 243 -5.23 9.74 -19.77
CA GLY A 243 -5.86 10.91 -19.14
C GLY A 243 -6.18 10.75 -17.65
N VAL A 244 -5.72 9.66 -17.01
CA VAL A 244 -5.96 9.40 -15.59
C VAL A 244 -4.85 9.97 -14.70
N PRO A 245 -5.12 10.28 -13.42
CA PRO A 245 -4.11 10.81 -12.52
C PRO A 245 -2.91 9.88 -12.31
N THR A 246 -1.72 10.46 -12.42
CA THR A 246 -0.42 9.80 -12.20
C THR A 246 0.45 10.61 -11.26
N LEU A 247 1.58 10.04 -10.87
CA LEU A 247 2.75 10.81 -10.45
C LEU A 247 3.78 10.83 -11.58
N GLY A 248 3.96 11.98 -12.20
CA GLY A 248 5.01 12.20 -13.20
C GLY A 248 6.34 12.52 -12.51
N ARG A 249 7.46 12.11 -13.10
CA ARG A 249 8.77 12.56 -12.62
C ARG A 249 8.91 14.06 -12.84
N THR A 250 9.44 14.76 -11.85
CA THR A 250 9.89 16.14 -12.04
C THR A 250 11.19 16.14 -12.85
N PRO A 251 11.43 17.16 -13.70
CA PRO A 251 12.70 17.34 -14.35
C PRO A 251 13.85 17.52 -13.36
#